data_AF-A0A838QSI8-F1
#
_entry.id   AF-A0A838QSI8-F1
#
_cell.length_a   1.000
_cell.length_b   1.000
_cell.length_c   1.000
_cell.angle_alpha   90.00
_cell.angle_beta   90.00
_cell.angle_gamma   90.00
#
_symmetry.space_group_name_H-M   'P 1'
#
loop_
_entity.id
_entity.type
_entity.pdbx_description
1 polymer ?
#
loop_
_entity_poly.entity_id
_entity_poly.type
_entity_poly.pdbx_seq_one_letter_code
_entity_poly.pdbx_strand_id
1 'polypeptide(L)' 'MNHVIVSDPLNVNITGFAQPTELRDQSGYVLGVFTPVIRRAPGEPEDTLEELEAAANEPGGYTLEEIWRELGVK' A
#
# COMPACT_ATOMS: atom_id res chain seq x y z
N MET A 1 9.83 7.83 -19.41
CA MET A 1 8.75 7.06 -18.77
C MET A 1 8.80 5.65 -19.33
N ASN A 2 8.87 4.62 -18.48
CA ASN A 2 8.91 3.22 -18.94
C ASN A 2 7.50 2.72 -19.28
N HIS A 3 7.35 2.01 -20.40
CA HIS A 3 6.09 1.42 -20.82
C HIS A 3 6.26 0.00 -21.37
N VAL A 4 5.21 -0.80 -21.31
CA VAL A 4 5.14 -2.18 -21.82
C VAL A 4 3.94 -2.33 -22.73
N ILE A 5 4.14 -2.98 -23.88
CA ILE A 5 3.06 -3.32 -24.79
C ILE A 5 2.50 -4.69 -24.40
N VAL A 6 1.20 -4.72 -24.18
CA VAL A 6 0.42 -5.87 -23.75
C VAL A 6 -0.34 -6.45 -24.94
N SER A 7 -0.04 -7.70 -25.29
CA SER A 7 -0.67 -8.41 -26.40
C SER A 7 -2.03 -9.01 -26.04
N ASP A 8 -2.20 -9.45 -24.79
CA ASP A 8 -3.48 -9.94 -24.24
C ASP A 8 -3.70 -9.31 -22.85
N PRO A 9 -4.58 -8.29 -22.74
CA PRO A 9 -4.80 -7.57 -21.49
C PRO A 9 -5.43 -8.41 -20.37
N LEU A 10 -5.99 -9.59 -20.67
CA LEU A 10 -6.64 -10.45 -19.68
C LEU A 10 -5.67 -11.48 -19.07
N ASN A 11 -4.47 -11.66 -19.64
CA ASN A 11 -3.57 -12.75 -19.25
C ASN A 11 -2.08 -12.35 -19.32
N VAL A 12 -1.74 -11.18 -18.75
CA VAL A 12 -0.33 -10.73 -18.66
C VAL A 12 0.27 -11.09 -17.31
N ASN A 13 1.38 -11.84 -17.34
CA ASN A 13 2.22 -12.00 -16.17
C ASN A 13 3.32 -10.93 -16.19
N ILE A 14 3.11 -9.83 -15.46
CA ILE A 14 4.02 -8.70 -15.40
C ILE A 14 5.01 -8.94 -14.24
N THR A 15 6.22 -9.37 -14.56
CA THR A 15 7.30 -9.60 -13.58
C THR A 15 8.57 -8.86 -13.98
N GLY A 16 9.46 -8.59 -13.02
CA GLY A 16 10.78 -7.99 -13.29
C GLY A 16 10.84 -6.44 -13.34
N PHE A 17 9.72 -5.74 -13.15
CA PHE A 17 9.72 -4.27 -13.05
C PHE A 17 9.92 -3.82 -11.60
N ALA A 18 10.94 -3.00 -11.36
CA ALA A 18 11.26 -2.44 -10.04
C ALA A 18 10.63 -1.05 -9.80
N GLN A 19 9.98 -0.48 -10.81
CA GLN A 19 9.38 0.85 -10.77
C GLN A 19 7.99 0.83 -11.40
N PRO A 20 7.12 1.80 -11.06
CA PRO A 20 5.83 1.98 -11.74
C PRO A 20 6.01 2.03 -13.26
N THR A 21 5.26 1.20 -13.97
CA THR A 21 5.42 1.00 -15.42
C THR A 21 4.07 1.12 -16.11
N GLU A 22 4.01 1.94 -17.16
CA GLU A 22 2.77 2.16 -17.92
C GLU A 22 2.46 0.95 -18.82
N LEU A 23 1.22 0.49 -18.82
CA LEU A 23 0.76 -0.60 -19.66
C LEU A 23 0.01 -0.02 -20.85
N ARG A 24 0.40 -0.42 -22.06
CA ARG A 24 -0.22 0.00 -23.31
C ARG A 24 -0.67 -1.21 -24.11
N ASP A 25 -1.72 -1.06 -24.91
CA ASP A 25 -2.06 -2.06 -25.91
C ASP A 25 -1.19 -1.90 -27.18
N GLN A 26 -1.42 -2.76 -28.18
CA GLN A 26 -0.70 -2.72 -29.46
C GLN A 26 -0.98 -1.46 -30.30
N SER A 27 -2.10 -0.77 -30.05
CA SER A 27 -2.43 0.50 -30.69
C SER A 27 -1.74 1.69 -30.02
N GLY A 28 -1.12 1.48 -28.86
CA GLY A 28 -0.48 2.50 -28.04
C GLY A 28 -1.41 3.15 -27.03
N TYR A 29 -2.66 2.69 -26.90
CA TYR A 29 -3.62 3.16 -25.91
C TYR A 29 -3.21 2.71 -24.50
N VAL A 30 -3.35 3.61 -23.53
CA VAL A 30 -2.94 3.36 -22.14
C VAL A 30 -4.01 2.54 -21.43
N LEU A 31 -3.65 1.33 -21.03
CA LEU A 31 -4.50 0.43 -20.25
C LEU A 31 -4.44 0.72 -18.75
N GLY A 32 -3.31 1.26 -18.26
CA GLY A 32 -3.12 1.63 -16.86
C GLY A 32 -1.66 1.67 -16.44
N VAL A 33 -1.40 1.64 -15.13
CA VAL A 33 -0.04 1.61 -14.55
C VAL A 33 0.11 0.39 -13.66
N PHE A 34 1.10 -0.45 -13.96
CA PHE A 34 1.54 -1.50 -13.07
C PHE A 34 2.45 -0.90 -12.00
N THR A 35 2.06 -1.03 -10.73
CA THR A 35 2.90 -0.66 -9.58
C THR A 35 3.37 -1.95 -8.92
N PRO A 36 4.68 -2.29 -9.00
CA PRO A 36 5.18 -3.49 -8.34
C PRO A 36 4.96 -3.36 -6.83
N VAL A 37 4.34 -4.39 -6.24
CA VAL A 37 4.29 -4.52 -4.78
C VAL A 37 5.70 -4.84 -4.32
N ILE A 38 6.47 -3.79 -4.00
CA ILE A 38 7.68 -3.96 -3.22
C ILE A 38 7.18 -4.43 -1.85
N ARG A 39 7.22 -5.74 -1.62
CA ARG A 39 7.18 -6.28 -0.26
C ARG A 39 8.42 -5.73 0.40
N ARG A 40 8.30 -4.54 1.00
CA ARG A 40 9.26 -4.10 1.99
C ARG A 40 9.28 -5.22 3.01
N ALA A 41 10.46 -5.75 3.32
CA ALA A 41 10.60 -6.47 4.56
C ALA A 41 9.94 -5.59 5.63
N PRO A 42 9.06 -6.12 6.49
CA PRO A 42 8.62 -5.32 7.63
C PRO A 42 9.89 -4.75 8.25
N GLY A 43 9.96 -3.42 8.36
CA GLY A 43 11.07 -2.79 9.04
C GLY A 43 11.17 -3.37 10.44
N GLU A 44 12.32 -3.19 11.09
CA GLU A 44 12.33 -3.38 12.54
C GLU A 44 11.21 -2.49 13.11
N PRO A 45 10.30 -3.05 13.92
CA PRO A 45 9.24 -2.25 14.51
C PRO A 45 9.89 -1.11 15.29
N GLU A 46 9.30 0.08 15.20
CA GLU A 46 9.81 1.27 15.89
C GLU A 46 9.77 1.09 17.41
N ASP A 47 8.78 0.32 17.89
CA ASP A 47 8.56 0.03 19.30
C ASP A 47 8.83 -1.45 19.63
N THR A 48 9.38 -1.68 20.81
CA THR A 48 9.51 -2.99 21.45
C THR A 48 8.17 -3.49 21.98
N LEU A 49 8.09 -4.79 22.27
CA LEU A 49 6.86 -5.37 22.86
C LEU A 49 6.57 -4.75 24.23
N GLU A 50 7.61 -4.49 25.01
CA GLU A 50 7.51 -3.85 26.32
C GLU A 50 6.95 -2.42 26.22
N GLU A 51 7.35 -1.65 25.19
CA GLU A 51 6.82 -0.30 24.95
C GLU A 51 5.35 -0.32 24.55
N LEU A 52 4.95 -1.28 23.71
CA LEU A 52 3.55 -1.47 23.32
C LEU A 52 2.68 -1.88 24.52
N GLU A 53 3.19 -2.75 25.40
CA GLU A 53 2.50 -3.15 26.62
C GLU A 53 2.37 -1.98 27.61
N ALA A 54 3.40 -1.14 27.74
CA ALA A 54 3.35 0.06 28.56
C ALA A 54 2.30 1.05 28.03
N ALA A 55 2.31 1.32 26.72
CA ALA A 55 1.34 2.21 26.06
C ALA A 55 -0.12 1.72 26.22
N ALA A 56 -0.35 0.40 26.13
CA ALA A 56 -1.68 -0.17 26.31
C ALA A 56 -2.25 0.02 27.73
N ASN A 57 -1.38 0.22 28.73
CA ASN A 57 -1.77 0.40 30.13
C ASN A 57 -1.67 1.87 30.60
N GLU A 58 -1.32 2.80 29.72
CA GLU A 58 -1.17 4.21 30.09
C GLU A 58 -2.55 4.84 30.40
N PRO A 59 -2.73 5.47 31.58
CA PRO A 59 -3.97 6.15 31.89
C PRO A 59 -4.15 7.38 31.01
N GLY A 60 -5.34 7.54 30.43
CA GLY A 60 -5.66 8.67 29.53
C GLY A 60 -5.75 8.31 28.05
N GLY A 61 -5.69 7.02 27.70
CA GLY A 61 -6.02 6.54 26.36
C GLY A 61 -7.47 6.89 25.96
N TYR A 62 -7.69 7.05 24.65
CA TYR A 62 -9.01 7.25 24.06
C TYR A 62 -9.42 6.01 23.28
N THR A 63 -10.67 5.59 23.44
CA THR A 63 -11.25 4.57 22.57
C THR A 63 -11.43 5.11 21.16
N LEU A 64 -11.42 4.23 20.16
CA LEU A 64 -11.71 4.61 18.76
C LEU A 64 -13.08 5.30 18.64
N GLU A 65 -14.05 4.88 19.45
CA GLU A 65 -15.40 5.44 19.49
C GLU A 65 -15.42 6.89 20.00
N GLU A 66 -14.60 7.21 21.01
CA GLU A 66 -14.43 8.58 21.51
C GLU A 66 -13.73 9.46 20.48
N ILE A 67 -12.69 8.95 19.81
CA ILE A 67 -12.00 9.64 18.71
C ILE A 67 -12.98 9.96 17.57
N TRP A 68 -13.79 9.00 17.16
CA TRP A 68 -14.78 9.21 16.10
C TRP A 68 -15.83 10.25 16.48
N ARG A 69 -16.26 10.26 17.75
CA ARG A 69 -17.17 11.27 18.26
C ARG A 69 -16.56 12.68 18.22
N GLU A 70 -15.30 12.83 18.60
CA GLU A 70 -14.58 14.12 18.50
C GLU A 70 -14.40 14.58 17.05
N LEU A 71 -14.12 13.64 16.13
CA LEU A 71 -13.97 13.92 14.71
C LEU A 71 -15.31 14.15 13.97
N GLY A 72 -16.44 14.06 14.67
CA GLY A 72 -17.78 14.27 14.10
C GLY A 72 -18.22 13.17 13.14
N VAL A 73 -17.59 12.00 13.20
CA VAL A 73 -17.98 10.81 12.44
C VAL A 73 -19.19 10.18 13.14
N LYS A 74 -20.33 10.13 12.44
CA LYS A 74 -21.58 9.51 12.92
C LYS A 74 -21.66 8.05 12.55
#